data_AF-M6CVA3-F1
#
_entry.id   AF-M6CVA3-F1
#
_cell.length_a   1.000
_cell.length_b   1.000
_cell.length_c   1.000
_cell.angle_alpha   90.00
_cell.angle_beta   90.00
_cell.angle_gamma   90.00
#
_symmetry.space_group_name_H-M   'P 1'
#
loop_
_entity.id
_entity.type
_entity.pdbx_description
1 polymer ?
#
loop_
_entity_poly.entity_id
_entity_poly.type
_entity_poly.pdbx_seq_one_letter_code
_entity_poly.pdbx_strand_id
1 'polypeptide(L)'
;MDSLYDLEKYENLMPSYLYLKNETDATDQEAISLNPKEIEILYQIRNHTTLEGFFSGKILKVWKDEGSKPIYINTLKKLSKENLILVFPEFKFLPETNQLTVCLCLVSEKEFKNSNRKNLKEIYLNSLSKSSFAIQNYILGCEPFQISELISIFEYLIAETAGGTFVKESFGIEHWIRSFTFGELLKEEVVEDSVQFILENIQESEYIAVTKTTGLFHVTDELAGKAFEILKGYYLDQFSKKLKEKYPEAWNLISKNRKNIVVDVNYTGPVSGIEEKFVSDELKIIGENLSDLIPKTFQDFLILANYISQKHDRERNLRISSEEVRSIKMLKTMMSMKNRTLSQFVTINIDEDREFSHSIVDNLRRDPDCISCDWYEKGKKTECFCSRKEETILSLIQLMTEKYAFKKDLIKNFLYLLKKEKNNLGPLYANPVFKLALIKLKYSCYKENLSWFSKVLNFLGIYGMMESSLEHQESIVQFEQLNREIAYKEDRKKQLEKIRAEWLREIEADSNSVTEETPDFKNKGSR
;
A
#
# COMPACT_ATOMS: atom_id res chain seq x y z
N MET A 1 -15.01 -13.63 -24.89
CA MET A 1 -15.49 -12.26 -24.62
C MET A 1 -15.62 -12.21 -23.12
N ASP A 2 -14.68 -11.56 -22.47
CA ASP A 2 -14.62 -11.58 -21.00
C ASP A 2 -15.55 -10.49 -20.47
N SER A 3 -16.39 -10.84 -19.50
CA SER A 3 -17.27 -9.90 -18.81
C SER A 3 -16.43 -8.78 -18.17
N LEU A 4 -16.91 -7.53 -18.26
CA LEU A 4 -16.23 -6.38 -17.63
C LEU A 4 -16.65 -6.16 -16.17
N TYR A 5 -17.48 -7.04 -15.62
CA TYR A 5 -18.00 -6.98 -14.26
C TYR A 5 -18.03 -8.37 -13.60
N ASP A 6 -18.11 -8.41 -12.27
CA ASP A 6 -18.17 -9.65 -11.49
C ASP A 6 -19.49 -10.41 -11.75
N LEU A 7 -19.40 -11.56 -12.41
CA LEU A 7 -20.55 -12.39 -12.77
C LEU A 7 -21.22 -13.04 -11.55
N GLU A 8 -20.45 -13.41 -10.52
CA GLU A 8 -20.96 -14.11 -9.34
C GLU A 8 -21.76 -13.15 -8.45
N LYS A 9 -21.22 -11.95 -8.23
CA LYS A 9 -21.87 -10.93 -7.40
C LYS A 9 -23.23 -10.50 -7.93
N TYR A 10 -23.37 -10.39 -9.26
CA TYR A 10 -24.58 -9.88 -9.90
C TYR A 10 -25.43 -10.97 -10.56
N GLU A 11 -25.17 -12.26 -10.34
CA GLU A 11 -25.87 -13.36 -11.02
C GLU A 11 -27.40 -13.27 -10.86
N ASN A 12 -27.87 -12.98 -9.65
CA ASN A 12 -29.29 -12.91 -9.29
C ASN A 12 -29.93 -11.53 -9.48
N LEU A 13 -29.16 -10.51 -9.87
CA LEU A 13 -29.69 -9.14 -10.02
C LEU A 13 -30.60 -9.07 -11.26
N MET A 14 -31.91 -8.85 -11.07
CA MET A 14 -32.86 -8.58 -12.16
C MET A 14 -33.78 -7.42 -11.77
N PRO A 15 -33.33 -6.18 -11.94
CA PRO A 15 -34.14 -5.01 -11.65
C PRO A 15 -35.48 -4.99 -12.39
N SER A 16 -36.52 -4.50 -11.71
CA SER A 16 -37.90 -4.40 -12.24
C SER A 16 -37.99 -3.56 -13.53
N TYR A 17 -37.15 -2.54 -13.69
CA TYR A 17 -37.15 -1.67 -14.86
C TYR A 17 -36.56 -2.31 -16.13
N LEU A 18 -35.92 -3.49 -16.04
CA LEU A 18 -35.48 -4.26 -17.20
C LEU A 18 -36.62 -5.11 -17.81
N TYR A 19 -37.78 -5.19 -17.15
CA TYR A 19 -38.98 -5.83 -17.70
C TYR A 19 -39.67 -4.88 -18.69
N LEU A 20 -39.23 -4.92 -19.95
CA LEU A 20 -39.85 -4.15 -21.03
C LEU A 20 -41.16 -4.80 -21.48
N LYS A 21 -42.12 -3.97 -21.88
CA LYS A 21 -43.42 -4.39 -22.43
C LYS A 21 -43.32 -4.69 -23.92
N ASN A 22 -44.12 -5.64 -24.39
CA ASN A 22 -44.37 -5.84 -25.81
C ASN A 22 -45.50 -4.91 -26.29
N GLU A 23 -45.37 -4.34 -27.50
CA GLU A 23 -46.45 -3.58 -28.13
C GLU A 23 -47.71 -4.42 -28.38
N THR A 24 -47.57 -5.75 -28.40
CA THR A 24 -48.66 -6.71 -28.58
C THR A 24 -49.09 -7.46 -27.31
N ASP A 25 -48.51 -7.18 -26.13
CA ASP A 25 -48.86 -7.89 -24.89
C ASP A 25 -50.24 -7.45 -24.39
N ALA A 26 -51.27 -8.14 -24.88
CA ALA A 26 -52.67 -8.01 -24.49
C ALA A 26 -53.02 -8.92 -23.30
N THR A 27 -52.18 -8.91 -22.26
CA THR A 27 -52.54 -9.51 -20.97
C THR A 27 -52.78 -8.37 -19.97
N ASP A 28 -54.05 -7.99 -19.89
CA ASP A 28 -54.73 -7.14 -18.90
C ASP A 28 -54.54 -5.61 -18.93
N GLN A 29 -53.81 -5.03 -19.90
CA GLN A 29 -53.87 -3.59 -20.21
C GLN A 29 -53.88 -3.38 -21.73
N GLU A 30 -54.64 -2.38 -22.18
CA GLU A 30 -54.92 -2.07 -23.60
C GLU A 30 -53.65 -2.07 -24.48
N ALA A 31 -53.77 -2.59 -25.71
CA ALA A 31 -52.69 -2.56 -26.69
C ALA A 31 -52.16 -1.14 -26.89
N ILE A 32 -50.84 -0.95 -26.81
CA ILE A 32 -50.22 0.38 -26.85
C ILE A 32 -50.30 0.91 -28.28
N SER A 33 -51.11 1.95 -28.49
CA SER A 33 -51.26 2.62 -29.79
C SER A 33 -50.02 3.47 -30.11
N LEU A 34 -49.21 2.97 -31.05
CA LEU A 34 -48.01 3.64 -31.55
C LEU A 34 -48.24 4.22 -32.94
N ASN A 35 -47.76 5.44 -33.18
CA ASN A 35 -47.77 6.05 -34.51
C ASN A 35 -46.63 5.48 -35.41
N PRO A 36 -46.68 5.67 -36.73
CA PRO A 36 -45.67 5.10 -37.63
C PRO A 36 -44.21 5.52 -37.32
N LYS A 37 -44.01 6.73 -36.80
CA LYS A 37 -42.68 7.23 -36.42
C LYS A 37 -42.16 6.59 -35.14
N GLU A 38 -43.04 6.37 -34.16
CA GLU A 38 -42.75 5.64 -32.91
C GLU A 38 -42.33 4.20 -33.21
N ILE A 39 -43.04 3.55 -34.13
CA ILE A 39 -42.72 2.19 -34.59
C ILE A 39 -41.36 2.15 -35.29
N GLU A 40 -41.10 3.08 -36.22
CA GLU A 40 -39.83 3.16 -36.93
C GLU A 40 -38.63 3.31 -35.98
N ILE A 41 -38.72 4.23 -35.02
CA ILE A 41 -37.65 4.45 -34.02
C ILE A 41 -37.47 3.22 -33.13
N LEU A 42 -38.57 2.59 -32.68
CA LEU A 42 -38.50 1.38 -31.86
C LEU A 42 -37.82 0.23 -32.62
N TYR A 43 -38.13 0.02 -33.90
CA TYR A 43 -37.46 -0.97 -34.74
C TYR A 43 -35.97 -0.68 -34.92
N GLN A 44 -35.60 0.60 -35.08
CA GLN A 44 -34.19 0.99 -35.16
C GLN A 44 -33.45 0.64 -33.85
N ILE A 45 -34.03 0.95 -32.69
CA ILE A 45 -33.44 0.59 -31.38
C ILE A 45 -33.30 -0.92 -31.24
N ARG A 46 -34.35 -1.70 -31.53
CA ARG A 46 -34.33 -3.17 -31.45
C ARG A 46 -33.25 -3.80 -32.31
N ASN A 47 -33.06 -3.31 -33.54
CA ASN A 47 -32.06 -3.87 -34.46
C ASN A 47 -30.62 -3.64 -33.99
N HIS A 48 -30.38 -2.59 -33.20
CA HIS A 48 -29.06 -2.27 -32.66
C HIS A 48 -28.83 -2.82 -31.24
N THR A 49 -29.88 -3.34 -30.58
CA THR A 49 -29.81 -3.91 -29.24
C THR A 49 -29.33 -5.36 -29.27
N THR A 50 -28.02 -5.56 -29.43
CA THR A 50 -27.36 -6.87 -29.37
C THR A 50 -26.03 -6.77 -28.62
N LEU A 51 -25.54 -7.87 -28.05
CA LEU A 51 -24.22 -7.89 -27.39
C LEU A 51 -23.09 -7.51 -28.36
N GLU A 52 -23.12 -8.07 -29.58
CA GLU A 52 -22.17 -7.70 -30.63
C GLU A 52 -22.31 -6.21 -31.02
N GLY A 53 -23.53 -5.69 -31.06
CA GLY A 53 -23.82 -4.27 -31.24
C GLY A 53 -23.24 -3.39 -30.14
N PHE A 54 -23.28 -3.84 -28.88
CA PHE A 54 -22.66 -3.15 -27.75
C PHE A 54 -21.13 -3.09 -27.87
N PHE A 55 -20.48 -4.22 -28.13
CA PHE A 55 -19.02 -4.27 -28.25
C PHE A 55 -18.49 -3.55 -29.49
N SER A 56 -19.28 -3.52 -30.58
CA SER A 56 -18.96 -2.75 -31.79
C SER A 56 -19.36 -1.27 -31.72
N GLY A 57 -19.93 -0.81 -30.59
CA GLY A 57 -20.31 0.59 -30.38
C GLY A 57 -21.52 1.06 -31.21
N LYS A 58 -22.30 0.13 -31.76
CA LYS A 58 -23.44 0.39 -32.64
C LYS A 58 -24.77 0.62 -31.90
N ILE A 59 -24.79 0.48 -30.57
CA ILE A 59 -25.98 0.83 -29.77
C ILE A 59 -26.30 2.31 -29.97
N LEU A 60 -27.58 2.61 -30.16
CA LEU A 60 -28.06 3.97 -30.34
C LEU A 60 -27.91 4.78 -29.05
N LYS A 61 -27.35 5.98 -29.17
CA LYS A 61 -27.04 6.88 -28.06
C LYS A 61 -27.63 8.26 -28.31
N VAL A 62 -28.05 8.93 -27.25
CA VAL A 62 -28.44 10.34 -27.25
C VAL A 62 -27.33 11.13 -26.57
N TRP A 63 -26.80 12.12 -27.28
CA TRP A 63 -25.73 12.99 -26.78
C TRP A 63 -26.27 14.34 -26.29
N LYS A 64 -25.55 14.94 -25.34
CA LYS A 64 -25.94 16.21 -24.71
C LYS A 64 -26.02 17.38 -25.70
N ASP A 65 -25.13 17.40 -26.69
CA ASP A 65 -24.89 18.53 -27.60
C ASP A 65 -25.47 18.33 -29.01
N GLU A 66 -26.00 17.14 -29.32
CA GLU A 66 -26.65 16.92 -30.59
C GLU A 66 -28.03 17.57 -30.55
N GLY A 67 -28.25 18.55 -31.45
CA GLY A 67 -29.51 19.25 -31.73
C GLY A 67 -30.63 18.31 -32.23
N SER A 68 -30.92 17.30 -31.44
CA SER A 68 -31.96 16.31 -31.65
C SER A 68 -33.28 17.06 -31.71
N LYS A 69 -33.98 16.91 -32.85
CA LYS A 69 -35.24 17.62 -33.10
C LYS A 69 -36.20 17.32 -31.93
N PRO A 70 -36.91 18.32 -31.35
CA PRO A 70 -37.82 18.12 -30.21
C PRO A 70 -38.83 16.98 -30.39
N ILE A 71 -39.22 16.72 -31.65
CA ILE A 71 -40.12 15.63 -32.06
C ILE A 71 -39.53 14.25 -31.73
N TYR A 72 -38.22 14.06 -31.88
CA TYR A 72 -37.52 12.81 -31.59
C TYR A 72 -37.51 12.52 -30.07
N ILE A 73 -37.23 13.54 -29.26
CA ILE A 73 -37.21 13.42 -27.79
C ILE A 73 -38.60 13.13 -27.22
N ASN A 74 -39.63 13.82 -27.71
CA ASN A 74 -41.01 13.55 -27.30
C ASN A 74 -41.45 12.11 -27.62
N THR A 75 -40.95 11.57 -28.74
CA THR A 75 -41.19 10.18 -29.14
C THR A 75 -40.50 9.21 -28.18
N LEU A 76 -39.21 9.42 -27.87
CA LEU A 76 -38.47 8.60 -26.90
C LEU A 76 -39.08 8.67 -25.50
N LYS A 77 -39.58 9.85 -25.09
CA LYS A 77 -40.26 10.03 -23.80
C LYS A 77 -41.52 9.17 -23.69
N LYS A 78 -42.32 9.10 -24.76
CA LYS A 78 -43.50 8.21 -24.80
C LYS A 78 -43.08 6.74 -24.72
N LEU A 79 -42.10 6.32 -25.53
CA LEU A 79 -41.60 4.93 -25.52
C LEU A 79 -41.01 4.52 -24.16
N SER A 80 -40.30 5.41 -23.46
CA SER A 80 -39.75 5.18 -22.12
C SER A 80 -40.86 5.07 -21.06
N LYS A 81 -41.86 5.96 -21.10
CA LYS A 81 -43.02 5.92 -20.19
C LYS A 81 -43.86 4.65 -20.33
N GLU A 82 -44.03 4.16 -21.55
CA GLU A 82 -44.74 2.91 -21.84
C GLU A 82 -43.90 1.65 -21.56
N ASN A 83 -42.69 1.79 -21.02
CA ASN A 83 -41.75 0.70 -20.77
C ASN A 83 -41.40 -0.13 -22.02
N LEU A 84 -41.39 0.47 -23.22
CA LEU A 84 -41.02 -0.20 -24.47
C LEU A 84 -39.50 -0.15 -24.74
N ILE A 85 -38.84 0.86 -24.16
CA ILE A 85 -37.38 1.03 -24.21
C ILE A 85 -36.86 1.24 -22.79
N LEU A 86 -35.62 0.83 -22.55
CA LEU A 86 -34.85 1.25 -21.39
C LEU A 86 -33.84 2.32 -21.82
N VAL A 87 -33.76 3.37 -21.02
CA VAL A 87 -32.79 4.46 -21.17
C VAL A 87 -31.93 4.51 -19.92
N PHE A 88 -30.61 4.47 -20.09
CA PHE A 88 -29.65 4.54 -18.99
C PHE A 88 -28.41 5.36 -19.37
N PRO A 89 -27.69 5.97 -18.40
CA PRO A 89 -26.52 6.78 -18.68
C PRO A 89 -25.27 5.91 -18.97
N GLU A 90 -24.43 6.37 -19.89
CA GLU A 90 -23.08 5.87 -20.13
C GLU A 90 -22.10 7.05 -20.14
N PHE A 91 -21.02 6.93 -19.36
CA PHE A 91 -19.95 7.91 -19.28
C PHE A 91 -18.81 7.54 -20.24
N LYS A 92 -18.25 8.55 -20.91
CA LYS A 92 -17.06 8.39 -21.75
C LYS A 92 -16.05 9.49 -21.48
N PHE A 93 -14.83 9.07 -21.21
CA PHE A 93 -13.69 9.95 -21.09
C PHE A 93 -13.01 10.10 -22.45
N LEU A 94 -12.80 11.36 -22.87
CA LEU A 94 -12.10 11.72 -24.10
C LEU A 94 -10.68 12.19 -23.73
N PRO A 95 -9.64 11.34 -23.90
CA PRO A 95 -8.28 11.70 -23.47
C PRO A 95 -7.68 12.89 -24.22
N GLU A 96 -8.14 13.13 -25.45
CA GLU A 96 -7.64 14.22 -26.30
C GLU A 96 -8.10 15.61 -25.82
N THR A 97 -9.30 15.68 -25.25
CA THR A 97 -9.91 16.94 -24.78
C THR A 97 -9.96 17.04 -23.26
N ASN A 98 -9.57 15.99 -22.53
CA ASN A 98 -9.68 15.87 -21.07
C ASN A 98 -11.11 16.10 -20.56
N GLN A 99 -12.11 15.72 -21.35
CA GLN A 99 -13.52 15.91 -21.01
C GLN A 99 -14.20 14.58 -20.70
N LEU A 100 -14.98 14.59 -19.63
CA LEU A 100 -15.93 13.53 -19.31
C LEU A 100 -17.28 13.88 -19.95
N THR A 101 -17.75 13.01 -20.83
CA THR A 101 -19.02 13.17 -21.54
C THR A 101 -20.03 12.14 -21.07
N VAL A 102 -21.30 12.53 -21.00
CA VAL A 102 -22.42 11.65 -20.65
C VAL A 102 -23.31 11.48 -21.88
N CYS A 103 -23.66 10.24 -22.19
CA CYS A 103 -24.63 9.90 -23.22
C CYS A 103 -25.70 8.97 -22.66
N LEU A 104 -26.89 8.98 -23.24
CA LEU A 104 -27.96 8.05 -22.86
C LEU A 104 -28.03 6.91 -23.85
N CYS A 105 -27.86 5.68 -23.39
CA CYS A 105 -28.03 4.48 -24.21
C CYS A 105 -29.49 4.09 -24.31
N LEU A 106 -29.91 3.70 -25.52
CA LEU A 106 -31.26 3.25 -25.81
C LEU A 106 -31.22 1.75 -26.12
N VAL A 107 -31.96 0.95 -25.34
CA VAL A 107 -32.07 -0.50 -25.57
C VAL A 107 -33.52 -0.96 -25.54
N SER A 108 -33.84 -1.98 -26.33
CA SER A 108 -35.17 -2.61 -26.39
C SER A 108 -35.08 -4.10 -26.74
N GLU A 109 -36.03 -4.89 -26.27
CA GLU A 109 -36.10 -6.32 -26.64
C GLU A 109 -36.66 -6.51 -28.04
N LYS A 110 -35.98 -7.34 -28.84
CA LYS A 110 -36.47 -7.78 -30.15
C LYS A 110 -37.45 -8.96 -30.04
N GLU A 111 -37.22 -9.86 -29.09
CA GLU A 111 -38.11 -10.97 -28.73
C GLU A 111 -38.11 -11.13 -27.21
N PHE A 112 -39.27 -11.16 -26.56
CA PHE A 112 -39.42 -11.20 -25.09
C PHE A 112 -39.16 -12.60 -24.52
N LYS A 113 -37.99 -13.16 -24.80
CA LYS A 113 -37.49 -14.46 -24.30
C LYS A 113 -36.52 -14.24 -23.14
N ASN A 114 -36.46 -15.19 -22.20
CA ASN A 114 -35.53 -15.13 -21.06
C ASN A 114 -34.05 -14.95 -21.45
N SER A 115 -33.63 -15.47 -22.61
CA SER A 115 -32.25 -15.27 -23.12
C SER A 115 -31.95 -13.82 -23.51
N ASN A 116 -32.93 -13.10 -24.06
CA ASN A 116 -32.75 -11.71 -24.48
C ASN A 116 -32.77 -10.75 -23.29
N ARG A 117 -33.49 -11.10 -22.22
CA ARG A 117 -33.43 -10.39 -20.94
C ARG A 117 -32.04 -10.44 -20.31
N LYS A 118 -31.40 -11.61 -20.34
CA LYS A 118 -30.00 -11.76 -19.90
C LYS A 118 -29.07 -10.90 -20.75
N ASN A 119 -29.28 -10.85 -22.08
CA ASN A 119 -28.50 -9.98 -22.96
C ASN A 119 -28.68 -8.49 -22.61
N LEU A 120 -29.89 -8.02 -22.31
CA LEU A 120 -30.13 -6.64 -21.88
C LEU A 120 -29.42 -6.32 -20.56
N LYS A 121 -29.52 -7.22 -19.58
CA LYS A 121 -28.81 -7.12 -18.31
C LYS A 121 -27.30 -7.04 -18.54
N GLU A 122 -26.74 -7.90 -19.38
CA GLU A 122 -25.31 -7.89 -19.71
C GLU A 122 -24.89 -6.58 -20.40
N ILE A 123 -25.69 -6.05 -21.33
CA ILE A 123 -25.42 -4.76 -21.96
C ILE A 123 -25.41 -3.64 -20.92
N TYR A 124 -26.41 -3.62 -20.03
CA TYR A 124 -26.53 -2.61 -18.98
C TYR A 124 -25.33 -2.65 -18.02
N LEU A 125 -25.02 -3.81 -17.43
CA LEU A 125 -23.92 -3.97 -16.48
C LEU A 125 -22.56 -3.68 -17.11
N ASN A 126 -22.30 -4.16 -18.33
CA ASN A 126 -21.07 -3.85 -19.03
C ASN A 126 -20.95 -2.35 -19.38
N SER A 127 -22.06 -1.66 -19.64
CA SER A 127 -22.05 -0.23 -19.91
C SER A 127 -21.74 0.59 -18.67
N LEU A 128 -22.29 0.20 -17.52
CA LEU A 128 -21.98 0.85 -16.25
C LEU A 128 -20.55 0.57 -15.79
N SER A 129 -20.03 -0.63 -16.03
CA SER A 129 -18.60 -0.93 -15.82
C SER A 129 -17.70 -0.10 -16.74
N LYS A 130 -18.02 0.06 -18.03
CA LYS A 130 -17.30 1.01 -18.90
C LYS A 130 -17.36 2.45 -18.36
N SER A 131 -18.48 2.83 -17.76
CA SER A 131 -18.67 4.14 -17.16
C SER A 131 -17.82 4.35 -15.91
N SER A 132 -17.70 3.34 -15.03
CA SER A 132 -16.80 3.40 -13.87
C SER A 132 -15.35 3.57 -14.30
N PHE A 133 -14.89 2.80 -15.30
CA PHE A 133 -13.54 2.97 -15.87
C PHE A 133 -13.32 4.36 -16.48
N ALA A 134 -14.31 4.91 -17.18
CA ALA A 134 -14.21 6.24 -17.77
C ALA A 134 -14.09 7.34 -16.69
N ILE A 135 -14.93 7.29 -15.66
CA ILE A 135 -14.89 8.24 -14.53
C ILE A 135 -13.56 8.11 -13.78
N GLN A 136 -13.11 6.87 -13.54
CA GLN A 136 -11.84 6.62 -12.88
C GLN A 136 -10.67 7.24 -13.66
N ASN A 137 -10.57 7.00 -14.97
CA ASN A 137 -9.51 7.57 -15.79
C ASN A 137 -9.54 9.11 -15.84
N TYR A 138 -10.74 9.71 -15.85
CA TYR A 138 -10.87 11.16 -15.77
C TYR A 138 -10.31 11.72 -14.45
N ILE A 139 -10.64 11.10 -13.32
CA ILE A 139 -10.16 11.53 -12.00
C ILE A 139 -8.64 11.36 -11.89
N LEU A 140 -8.12 10.21 -12.33
CA LEU A 140 -6.68 9.92 -12.30
C LEU A 140 -5.88 10.89 -13.18
N GLY A 141 -6.40 11.25 -14.36
CA GLY A 141 -5.68 12.03 -15.36
C GLY A 141 -5.85 13.55 -15.23
N CYS A 142 -7.01 14.02 -14.80
CA CYS A 142 -7.39 15.44 -14.97
C CYS A 142 -7.68 16.16 -13.64
N GLU A 143 -8.05 15.45 -12.58
CA GLU A 143 -8.46 16.06 -11.31
C GLU A 143 -7.85 15.35 -10.08
N PRO A 144 -6.52 15.22 -9.97
CA PRO A 144 -5.92 14.80 -8.72
C PRO A 144 -6.14 15.86 -7.64
N PHE A 145 -6.49 15.44 -6.42
CA PHE A 145 -6.65 16.36 -5.30
C PHE A 145 -5.31 16.99 -4.93
N GLN A 146 -5.35 18.30 -4.68
CA GLN A 146 -4.18 19.02 -4.19
C GLN A 146 -4.06 18.88 -2.67
N ILE A 147 -2.84 18.96 -2.16
CA ILE A 147 -2.55 18.88 -0.71
C ILE A 147 -3.31 19.95 0.09
N SER A 148 -3.49 21.16 -0.48
CA SER A 148 -4.27 22.23 0.16
C SER A 148 -5.74 21.87 0.33
N GLU A 149 -6.31 21.11 -0.60
CA GLU A 149 -7.71 20.67 -0.54
C GLU A 149 -7.90 19.57 0.52
N LEU A 150 -6.90 18.69 0.69
CA LEU A 150 -6.92 17.63 1.70
C LEU A 150 -7.05 18.17 3.12
N ILE A 151 -6.36 19.28 3.43
CA ILE A 151 -6.43 19.95 4.73
C ILE A 151 -7.87 20.41 5.01
N SER A 152 -8.48 21.10 4.05
CA SER A 152 -9.87 21.57 4.17
C SER A 152 -10.87 20.42 4.31
N ILE A 153 -10.64 19.31 3.60
CA ILE A 153 -11.46 18.09 3.73
C ILE A 153 -11.37 17.54 5.16
N PHE A 154 -10.16 17.37 5.71
CA PHE A 154 -10.00 16.84 7.06
C PHE A 154 -10.58 17.74 8.13
N GLU A 155 -10.40 19.05 8.02
CA GLU A 155 -11.02 20.01 8.93
C GLU A 155 -12.55 19.90 8.90
N TYR A 156 -13.13 19.80 7.70
CA TYR A 156 -14.57 19.63 7.52
C TYR A 156 -15.07 18.32 8.14
N LEU A 157 -14.42 17.18 7.85
CA LEU A 157 -14.85 15.86 8.34
C LEU A 157 -14.76 15.75 9.87
N ILE A 158 -13.76 16.40 10.47
CA ILE A 158 -13.52 16.39 11.92
C ILE A 158 -14.40 17.41 12.65
N ALA A 159 -14.79 18.53 12.03
CA ALA A 159 -15.50 19.62 12.72
C ALA A 159 -16.96 19.31 13.05
N GLU A 160 -17.62 18.35 12.39
CA GLU A 160 -19.05 18.00 12.54
C GLU A 160 -20.03 19.18 12.27
N THR A 161 -19.56 20.36 11.89
CA THR A 161 -20.33 21.62 11.95
C THR A 161 -21.07 22.03 10.68
N ALA A 162 -21.10 21.22 9.63
CA ALA A 162 -21.84 21.58 8.44
C ALA A 162 -22.75 20.44 7.98
N GLY A 163 -24.06 20.63 8.17
CA GLY A 163 -25.11 19.91 7.44
C GLY A 163 -25.14 20.25 5.94
N GLY A 164 -23.97 20.37 5.32
CA GLY A 164 -23.77 20.61 3.90
C GLY A 164 -22.62 19.74 3.43
N THR A 165 -22.72 19.17 2.23
CA THR A 165 -21.72 18.29 1.63
C THR A 165 -20.47 19.08 1.20
N PHE A 166 -19.25 18.63 1.56
CA PHE A 166 -18.00 19.06 0.91
C PHE A 166 -17.86 18.38 -0.47
N VAL A 167 -18.97 18.12 -1.15
CA VAL A 167 -18.93 17.68 -2.53
C VAL A 167 -18.53 18.92 -3.32
N LYS A 168 -17.29 18.96 -3.84
CA LYS A 168 -17.02 19.72 -5.06
C LYS A 168 -18.17 19.35 -6.01
N GLU A 169 -19.02 20.30 -6.40
CA GLU A 169 -20.15 20.07 -7.33
C GLU A 169 -19.72 19.27 -8.58
N SER A 170 -18.41 19.28 -8.87
CA SER A 170 -17.67 18.49 -9.84
C SER A 170 -17.73 16.96 -9.71
N PHE A 171 -18.14 16.31 -8.60
CA PHE A 171 -17.97 14.83 -8.44
C PHE A 171 -19.21 14.02 -8.05
N GLY A 172 -20.40 14.63 -8.02
CA GLY A 172 -21.64 13.87 -7.86
C GLY A 172 -22.01 13.15 -9.16
N ILE A 173 -21.87 11.82 -9.23
CA ILE A 173 -22.31 11.04 -10.41
C ILE A 173 -23.78 11.33 -10.72
N GLU A 174 -24.61 11.39 -9.68
CA GLU A 174 -26.01 11.80 -9.77
C GLU A 174 -26.16 13.21 -10.36
N HIS A 175 -25.33 14.16 -9.93
CA HIS A 175 -25.33 15.52 -10.48
C HIS A 175 -24.93 15.54 -11.96
N TRP A 176 -23.93 14.78 -12.38
CA TRP A 176 -23.57 14.66 -13.80
C TRP A 176 -24.70 14.08 -14.64
N ILE A 177 -25.37 13.03 -14.16
CA ILE A 177 -26.53 12.44 -14.81
C ILE A 177 -27.67 13.46 -14.91
N ARG A 178 -27.97 14.17 -13.81
CA ARG A 178 -29.03 15.17 -13.75
C ARG A 178 -28.71 16.45 -14.51
N SER A 179 -27.44 16.75 -14.76
CA SER A 179 -26.99 17.88 -15.60
C SER A 179 -27.24 17.66 -17.10
N PHE A 180 -27.74 16.48 -17.48
CA PHE A 180 -28.07 16.15 -18.86
C PHE A 180 -29.38 16.84 -19.28
N THR A 181 -29.37 17.47 -20.46
CA THR A 181 -30.46 18.29 -20.99
C THR A 181 -31.81 17.56 -21.08
N PHE A 182 -31.78 16.23 -21.18
CA PHE A 182 -32.97 15.37 -21.27
C PHE A 182 -33.08 14.38 -20.10
N GLY A 183 -32.76 14.81 -18.88
CA GLY A 183 -32.88 13.99 -17.67
C GLY A 183 -34.26 13.34 -17.46
N GLU A 184 -35.33 13.93 -18.00
CA GLU A 184 -36.70 13.39 -17.97
C GLU A 184 -36.89 12.04 -18.68
N LEU A 185 -35.92 11.60 -19.50
CA LEU A 185 -35.95 10.28 -20.15
C LEU A 185 -35.54 9.14 -19.20
N LEU A 186 -34.80 9.47 -18.15
CA LEU A 186 -34.33 8.54 -17.15
C LEU A 186 -35.39 8.36 -16.06
N LYS A 187 -35.60 7.11 -15.65
CA LYS A 187 -36.40 6.80 -14.47
C LYS A 187 -35.52 6.95 -13.24
N GLU A 188 -36.10 7.42 -12.13
CA GLU A 188 -35.34 7.63 -10.89
C GLU A 188 -34.68 6.34 -10.39
N GLU A 189 -35.39 5.21 -10.43
CA GLU A 189 -34.87 3.88 -10.08
C GLU A 189 -33.62 3.50 -10.91
N VAL A 190 -33.57 3.90 -12.19
CA VAL A 190 -32.42 3.62 -13.07
C VAL A 190 -31.25 4.54 -12.72
N VAL A 191 -31.51 5.79 -12.31
CA VAL A 191 -30.46 6.72 -11.88
C VAL A 191 -29.83 6.22 -10.58
N GLU A 192 -30.65 5.88 -9.58
CA GLU A 192 -30.19 5.37 -8.28
C GLU A 192 -29.34 4.11 -8.46
N ASP A 193 -29.84 3.11 -9.20
CA ASP A 193 -29.09 1.86 -9.45
C ASP A 193 -27.80 2.11 -10.25
N SER A 194 -27.82 3.01 -11.24
CA SER A 194 -26.63 3.32 -12.04
C SER A 194 -25.56 4.00 -11.18
N VAL A 195 -25.94 4.93 -10.31
CA VAL A 195 -25.02 5.59 -9.37
C VAL A 195 -24.42 4.57 -8.42
N GLN A 196 -25.25 3.73 -7.80
CA GLN A 196 -24.81 2.71 -6.86
C GLN A 196 -23.81 1.74 -7.51
N PHE A 197 -24.15 1.19 -8.68
CA PHE A 197 -23.30 0.23 -9.38
C PHE A 197 -21.97 0.85 -9.84
N ILE A 198 -21.99 2.08 -10.36
CA ILE A 198 -20.76 2.75 -10.78
C ILE A 198 -19.84 2.98 -9.56
N LEU A 199 -20.38 3.45 -8.43
CA LEU A 199 -19.61 3.69 -7.21
C LEU A 199 -19.03 2.38 -6.65
N GLU A 200 -19.79 1.29 -6.64
CA GLU A 200 -19.31 -0.03 -6.22
C GLU A 200 -18.12 -0.52 -7.07
N ASN A 201 -18.22 -0.41 -8.40
CA ASN A 201 -17.11 -0.82 -9.28
C ASN A 201 -15.87 0.08 -9.13
N ILE A 202 -16.05 1.38 -8.85
CA ILE A 202 -14.91 2.27 -8.56
C ILE A 202 -14.26 1.88 -7.22
N GLN A 203 -15.07 1.54 -6.22
CA GLN A 203 -14.57 1.14 -4.91
C GLN A 203 -13.77 -0.18 -4.97
N GLU A 204 -14.25 -1.14 -5.75
CA GLU A 204 -13.56 -2.44 -5.98
C GLU A 204 -12.20 -2.29 -6.66
N SER A 205 -12.00 -1.25 -7.46
CA SER A 205 -10.72 -1.05 -8.15
C SER A 205 -9.61 -0.51 -7.24
N GLU A 206 -9.94 -0.02 -6.04
CA GLU A 206 -9.04 0.53 -5.01
C GLU A 206 -8.17 1.74 -5.44
N TYR A 207 -8.26 2.21 -6.68
CA TYR A 207 -7.45 3.33 -7.17
C TYR A 207 -7.96 4.71 -6.73
N ILE A 208 -9.23 4.77 -6.34
CA ILE A 208 -9.95 5.98 -5.93
C ILE A 208 -10.74 5.63 -4.67
N ALA A 209 -10.64 6.47 -3.65
CA ALA A 209 -11.48 6.33 -2.46
C ALA A 209 -12.88 6.88 -2.73
N VAL A 210 -13.89 6.08 -2.41
CA VAL A 210 -15.31 6.46 -2.53
C VAL A 210 -15.83 6.83 -1.15
N THR A 211 -16.32 8.05 -0.99
CA THR A 211 -16.83 8.59 0.28
C THR A 211 -18.21 9.20 0.10
N LYS A 212 -19.02 9.22 1.16
CA LYS A 212 -20.41 9.69 1.08
C LYS A 212 -20.53 11.21 1.07
N THR A 213 -19.66 11.91 1.77
CA THR A 213 -19.72 13.37 1.98
C THR A 213 -18.72 14.16 1.14
N THR A 214 -17.61 13.52 0.75
CA THR A 214 -16.55 14.15 -0.06
C THR A 214 -16.51 13.66 -1.51
N GLY A 215 -17.26 12.60 -1.85
CA GLY A 215 -17.35 12.05 -3.20
C GLY A 215 -16.16 11.13 -3.55
N LEU A 216 -15.64 11.28 -4.76
CA LEU A 216 -14.53 10.49 -5.28
C LEU A 216 -13.20 11.18 -4.99
N PHE A 217 -12.25 10.47 -4.38
CA PHE A 217 -10.99 11.03 -3.90
C PHE A 217 -9.76 10.29 -4.44
N HIS A 218 -8.81 11.05 -4.97
CA HIS A 218 -7.54 10.52 -5.47
C HIS A 218 -6.37 11.46 -5.14
N VAL A 219 -5.30 10.88 -4.56
CA VAL A 219 -4.00 11.51 -4.38
C VAL A 219 -3.01 10.83 -5.32
N THR A 220 -2.14 11.59 -5.99
CA THR A 220 -1.10 11.02 -6.86
C THR A 220 0.00 10.32 -6.06
N ASP A 221 0.71 9.39 -6.68
CA ASP A 221 1.78 8.62 -6.04
C ASP A 221 2.90 9.52 -5.49
N GLU A 222 3.23 10.60 -6.21
CA GLU A 222 4.22 11.60 -5.80
C GLU A 222 3.86 12.34 -4.51
N LEU A 223 2.56 12.56 -4.28
CA LEU A 223 2.04 13.31 -3.14
C LEU A 223 1.67 12.42 -1.94
N ALA A 224 1.67 11.09 -2.10
CA ALA A 224 1.25 10.14 -1.07
C ALA A 224 1.99 10.33 0.27
N GLY A 225 3.31 10.57 0.24
CA GLY A 225 4.09 10.83 1.45
C GLY A 225 3.68 12.12 2.19
N LYS A 226 3.46 13.21 1.45
CA LYS A 226 3.01 14.48 2.05
C LYS A 226 1.58 14.38 2.59
N ALA A 227 0.71 13.66 1.88
CA ALA A 227 -0.66 13.40 2.31
C ALA A 227 -0.70 12.57 3.61
N PHE A 228 0.19 11.57 3.73
CA PHE A 228 0.28 10.75 4.94
C PHE A 228 0.77 11.54 6.15
N GLU A 229 1.76 12.44 6.01
CA GLU A 229 2.22 13.30 7.11
C GLU A 229 1.09 14.21 7.64
N ILE A 230 0.32 14.80 6.73
CA ILE A 230 -0.84 15.61 7.10
C ILE A 230 -1.89 14.76 7.81
N LEU A 231 -2.21 13.58 7.25
CA LEU A 231 -3.13 12.63 7.86
C LEU A 231 -2.69 12.26 9.28
N LYS A 232 -1.41 11.93 9.46
CA LYS A 232 -0.82 11.57 10.76
C LYS A 232 -1.04 12.70 11.77
N GLY A 233 -0.75 13.95 11.39
CA GLY A 233 -0.98 15.11 12.24
C GLY A 233 -2.45 15.27 12.64
N TYR A 234 -3.38 15.26 11.69
CA TYR A 234 -4.81 15.37 11.99
C TYR A 234 -5.35 14.20 12.82
N TYR A 235 -4.86 12.99 12.54
CA TYR A 235 -5.23 11.80 13.29
C TYR A 235 -4.80 11.90 14.76
N LEU A 236 -3.52 12.19 15.01
CA LEU A 236 -2.96 12.25 16.35
C LEU A 236 -3.46 13.46 17.13
N ASP A 237 -3.54 14.64 16.51
CA ASP A 237 -3.81 15.89 17.24
C ASP A 237 -5.28 16.22 17.41
N GLN A 238 -6.15 15.77 16.51
CA GLN A 238 -7.56 16.18 16.48
C GLN A 238 -8.54 15.01 16.50
N PHE A 239 -8.42 14.07 15.56
CA PHE A 239 -9.39 12.98 15.41
C PHE A 239 -9.37 12.05 16.64
N SER A 240 -8.19 11.61 17.08
CA SER A 240 -8.04 10.73 18.25
C SER A 240 -8.63 11.36 19.52
N LYS A 241 -8.37 12.65 19.76
CA LYS A 241 -8.88 13.41 20.92
C LYS A 241 -10.41 13.49 20.89
N LYS A 242 -10.99 13.87 19.74
CA LYS A 242 -12.46 13.92 19.60
C LYS A 242 -13.11 12.56 19.74
N LEU A 243 -12.50 11.51 19.19
CA LEU A 243 -13.01 10.14 19.30
C LEU A 243 -13.00 9.67 20.76
N LYS A 244 -11.93 9.98 21.50
CA LYS A 244 -11.80 9.70 22.95
C LYS A 244 -12.84 10.45 23.78
N GLU A 245 -13.10 11.72 23.48
CA GLU A 245 -14.05 12.57 24.22
C GLU A 245 -15.51 12.22 23.94
N LYS A 246 -15.87 12.02 22.66
CA LYS A 246 -17.29 11.88 22.24
C LYS A 246 -17.74 10.44 22.05
N TYR A 247 -16.83 9.50 21.76
CA TYR A 247 -17.15 8.12 21.41
C TYR A 247 -16.31 7.12 22.22
N PRO A 248 -16.51 7.05 23.55
CA PRO A 248 -15.68 6.25 24.45
C PRO A 248 -15.74 4.74 24.17
N GLU A 249 -16.87 4.21 23.67
CA GLU A 249 -17.00 2.80 23.28
C GLU A 249 -16.09 2.46 22.09
N ALA A 250 -16.06 3.33 21.08
CA ALA A 250 -15.17 3.21 19.92
C ALA A 250 -13.69 3.30 20.35
N TRP A 251 -13.37 4.24 21.25
CA TRP A 251 -12.02 4.40 21.79
C TRP A 251 -11.53 3.21 22.63
N ASN A 252 -12.42 2.58 23.39
CA ASN A 252 -12.10 1.38 24.17
C ASN A 252 -11.73 0.19 23.28
N LEU A 253 -12.41 0.05 22.13
CA LEU A 253 -12.11 -1.00 21.15
C LEU A 253 -10.73 -0.80 20.53
N ILE A 254 -10.41 0.44 20.15
CA ILE A 254 -9.08 0.84 19.68
C ILE A 254 -8.01 0.54 20.73
N SER A 255 -8.24 0.99 21.98
CA SER A 255 -7.30 0.82 23.09
C SER A 255 -7.01 -0.66 23.38
N LYS A 256 -8.02 -1.53 23.26
CA LYS A 256 -7.86 -2.98 23.39
C LYS A 256 -7.02 -3.57 22.26
N ASN A 257 -7.20 -3.08 21.04
CA ASN A 257 -6.42 -3.54 19.88
C ASN A 257 -4.98 -3.04 19.90
N ARG A 258 -4.71 -1.82 20.38
CA ARG A 258 -3.34 -1.32 20.60
C ARG A 258 -2.52 -2.23 21.53
N LYS A 259 -3.16 -2.85 22.54
CA LYS A 259 -2.49 -3.81 23.44
C LYS A 259 -2.04 -5.09 22.73
N ASN A 260 -2.73 -5.47 21.64
CA ASN A 260 -2.44 -6.64 20.83
C ASN A 260 -1.36 -6.40 19.77
N ILE A 261 -0.96 -5.14 19.52
CA ILE A 261 0.12 -4.82 18.58
C ILE A 261 1.43 -5.36 19.17
N VAL A 262 1.98 -6.40 18.52
CA VAL A 262 3.25 -6.99 18.86
C VAL A 262 4.35 -6.23 18.12
N VAL A 263 5.24 -5.58 18.88
CA VAL A 263 6.47 -5.03 18.32
C VAL A 263 7.39 -6.19 18.00
N ASP A 264 7.63 -6.45 16.72
CA ASP A 264 8.60 -7.44 16.32
C ASP A 264 9.98 -6.99 16.82
N VAL A 265 10.60 -7.81 17.68
CA VAL A 265 11.95 -7.55 18.21
C VAL A 265 12.98 -7.56 17.07
N ASN A 266 12.65 -8.22 15.96
CA ASN A 266 13.42 -8.24 14.72
C ASN A 266 13.03 -7.13 13.74
N TYR A 267 12.20 -6.14 14.15
CA TYR A 267 11.82 -5.05 13.24
C TYR A 267 13.06 -4.38 12.64
N THR A 268 13.09 -4.38 11.31
CA THR A 268 14.26 -4.13 10.47
C THR A 268 14.33 -2.70 9.91
N GLY A 269 13.52 -1.77 10.43
CA GLY A 269 13.49 -0.37 10.00
C GLY A 269 13.97 0.61 11.07
N PRO A 270 14.17 1.90 10.72
CA PRO A 270 14.41 2.95 11.70
C PRO A 270 13.23 3.07 12.66
N VAL A 271 13.51 3.48 13.90
CA VAL A 271 12.52 3.69 14.96
C VAL A 271 11.37 4.63 14.52
N SER A 272 11.66 5.64 13.70
CA SER A 272 10.65 6.55 13.15
C SER A 272 9.61 5.85 12.26
N GLY A 273 10.00 4.82 11.53
CA GLY A 273 9.08 4.05 10.67
C GLY A 273 8.17 3.09 11.45
N ILE A 274 8.43 2.88 12.75
CA ILE A 274 7.58 2.07 13.63
C ILE A 274 6.30 2.84 13.96
N GLU A 275 6.42 4.15 14.22
CA GLU A 275 5.28 5.00 14.55
C GLU A 275 4.31 5.12 13.36
N GLU A 276 4.84 5.34 12.15
CA GLU A 276 4.04 5.33 10.91
C GLU A 276 3.31 4.00 10.72
N LYS A 277 3.99 2.89 11.01
CA LYS A 277 3.42 1.54 10.92
C LYS A 277 2.31 1.34 11.96
N PHE A 278 2.49 1.82 13.20
CA PHE A 278 1.44 1.77 14.22
C PHE A 278 0.22 2.58 13.79
N VAL A 279 0.40 3.78 13.24
CA VAL A 279 -0.70 4.60 12.73
C VAL A 279 -1.43 3.89 11.57
N SER A 280 -0.70 3.33 10.60
CA SER A 280 -1.30 2.59 9.48
C SER A 280 -2.06 1.34 9.94
N ASP A 281 -1.47 0.54 10.84
CA ASP A 281 -2.10 -0.67 11.38
C ASP A 281 -3.33 -0.34 12.22
N GLU A 282 -3.29 0.75 12.99
CA GLU A 282 -4.41 1.22 13.78
C GLU A 282 -5.56 1.75 12.91
N LEU A 283 -5.28 2.52 11.86
CA LEU A 283 -6.28 3.03 10.93
C LEU A 283 -7.04 1.90 10.20
N LYS A 284 -6.33 0.83 9.81
CA LYS A 284 -6.96 -0.37 9.19
C LYS A 284 -7.97 -1.00 10.13
N ILE A 285 -7.56 -1.23 11.37
CA ILE A 285 -8.40 -1.82 12.41
C ILE A 285 -9.60 -0.92 12.72
N ILE A 286 -9.39 0.39 12.78
CA ILE A 286 -10.44 1.38 13.03
C ILE A 286 -11.48 1.37 11.91
N GLY A 287 -11.05 1.38 10.64
CA GLY A 287 -11.95 1.42 9.50
C GLY A 287 -12.85 0.20 9.37
N GLU A 288 -12.38 -0.98 9.79
CA GLU A 288 -13.13 -2.24 9.70
C GLU A 288 -14.11 -2.46 10.85
N ASN A 289 -13.88 -1.85 12.03
CA ASN A 289 -14.58 -2.22 13.27
C ASN A 289 -15.46 -1.13 13.89
N LEU A 290 -15.44 0.11 13.38
CA LEU A 290 -16.13 1.24 14.00
C LEU A 290 -17.33 1.79 13.22
N SER A 291 -17.72 1.17 12.10
CA SER A 291 -18.78 1.70 11.22
C SER A 291 -20.06 2.06 11.98
N ASP A 292 -20.53 1.25 12.92
CA ASP A 292 -21.82 1.53 13.58
C ASP A 292 -21.69 2.42 14.83
N LEU A 293 -20.46 2.74 15.25
CA LEU A 293 -20.18 3.46 16.52
C LEU A 293 -19.82 4.94 16.32
N ILE A 294 -19.67 5.39 15.07
CA ILE A 294 -19.22 6.75 14.74
C ILE A 294 -20.10 7.38 13.64
N PRO A 295 -20.17 8.73 13.57
CA PRO A 295 -20.92 9.42 12.52
C PRO A 295 -20.38 9.12 11.11
N LYS A 296 -21.24 9.30 10.10
CA LYS A 296 -20.88 9.13 8.68
C LYS A 296 -19.67 9.99 8.24
N THR A 297 -19.50 11.19 8.80
CA THR A 297 -18.34 12.05 8.51
C THR A 297 -17.04 11.46 9.05
N PHE A 298 -17.07 10.82 10.21
CA PHE A 298 -15.92 10.11 10.76
C PHE A 298 -15.62 8.84 9.96
N GLN A 299 -16.65 8.13 9.47
CA GLN A 299 -16.44 7.00 8.55
C GLN A 299 -15.71 7.44 7.28
N ASP A 300 -16.12 8.56 6.67
CA ASP A 300 -15.46 9.07 5.46
C ASP A 300 -14.01 9.48 5.74
N PHE A 301 -13.72 10.08 6.90
CA PHE A 301 -12.34 10.35 7.32
C PHE A 301 -11.51 9.06 7.36
N LEU A 302 -12.05 7.97 7.91
CA LEU A 302 -11.36 6.70 8.00
C LEU A 302 -11.16 6.01 6.65
N ILE A 303 -12.12 6.12 5.74
CA ILE A 303 -11.98 5.63 4.36
C ILE A 303 -10.81 6.34 3.68
N LEU A 304 -10.74 7.66 3.78
CA LEU A 304 -9.63 8.45 3.23
C LEU A 304 -8.31 8.13 3.91
N ALA A 305 -8.31 8.00 5.24
CA ALA A 305 -7.14 7.67 6.03
C ALA A 305 -6.54 6.32 5.64
N ASN A 306 -7.39 5.30 5.47
CA ASN A 306 -6.97 3.98 5.02
C ASN A 306 -6.44 3.99 3.59
N TYR A 307 -7.13 4.67 2.67
CA TYR A 307 -6.67 4.82 1.29
C TYR A 307 -5.29 5.48 1.22
N ILE A 308 -5.08 6.60 1.91
CA ILE A 308 -3.79 7.33 1.93
C ILE A 308 -2.71 6.47 2.58
N SER A 309 -3.01 5.78 3.68
CA SER A 309 -2.05 4.92 4.39
C SER A 309 -1.61 3.74 3.53
N GLN A 310 -2.56 3.03 2.91
CA GLN A 310 -2.25 1.92 2.01
C GLN A 310 -1.43 2.38 0.79
N LYS A 311 -1.77 3.54 0.23
CA LYS A 311 -1.04 4.11 -0.90
C LYS A 311 0.38 4.54 -0.50
N HIS A 312 0.54 5.14 0.67
CA HIS A 312 1.85 5.46 1.24
C HIS A 312 2.71 4.21 1.48
N ASP A 313 2.12 3.17 2.08
CA ASP A 313 2.79 1.88 2.31
C ASP A 313 3.25 1.25 0.98
N ARG A 314 2.39 1.25 -0.05
CA ARG A 314 2.71 0.75 -1.40
C ARG A 314 3.87 1.52 -2.02
N GLU A 315 3.81 2.85 -2.04
CA GLU A 315 4.87 3.72 -2.57
C GLU A 315 6.20 3.53 -1.83
N ARG A 316 6.15 3.49 -0.49
CA ARG A 316 7.33 3.27 0.35
C ARG A 316 7.97 1.92 0.03
N ASN A 317 7.17 0.86 -0.08
CA ASN A 317 7.67 -0.48 -0.42
C ASN A 317 8.27 -0.56 -1.83
N LEU A 318 7.66 0.11 -2.81
CA LEU A 318 8.17 0.16 -4.19
C LEU A 318 9.50 0.90 -4.29
N ARG A 319 9.60 2.08 -3.64
CA ARG A 319 10.85 2.86 -3.60
C ARG A 319 11.97 2.07 -2.94
N ILE A 320 11.68 1.52 -1.76
CA ILE A 320 12.60 0.64 -1.03
C ILE A 320 13.06 -0.48 -1.98
N SER A 321 12.14 -1.25 -2.58
CA SER A 321 12.51 -2.35 -3.47
C SER A 321 13.43 -1.93 -4.64
N SER A 322 13.15 -0.79 -5.28
CA SER A 322 13.95 -0.30 -6.41
C SER A 322 15.36 0.15 -6.00
N GLU A 323 15.48 0.83 -4.87
CA GLU A 323 16.76 1.27 -4.30
C GLU A 323 17.56 0.07 -3.81
N GLU A 324 16.90 -0.91 -3.18
CA GLU A 324 17.50 -2.15 -2.72
C GLU A 324 18.14 -2.94 -3.85
N VAL A 325 17.45 -3.11 -4.99
CA VAL A 325 17.99 -3.79 -6.16
C VAL A 325 19.24 -3.07 -6.69
N ARG A 326 19.23 -1.73 -6.73
CA ARG A 326 20.37 -0.92 -7.19
C ARG A 326 21.56 -1.06 -6.23
N SER A 327 21.33 -0.96 -4.92
CA SER A 327 22.34 -1.11 -3.88
C SER A 327 22.95 -2.51 -3.87
N ILE A 328 22.14 -3.56 -3.99
CA ILE A 328 22.61 -4.96 -4.11
C ILE A 328 23.53 -5.10 -5.33
N LYS A 329 23.13 -4.57 -6.49
CA LYS A 329 23.94 -4.63 -7.72
C LYS A 329 25.27 -3.89 -7.56
N MET A 330 25.26 -2.73 -6.92
CA MET A 330 26.47 -1.95 -6.62
C MET A 330 27.42 -2.72 -5.70
N LEU A 331 26.92 -3.26 -4.59
CA LEU A 331 27.72 -4.03 -3.63
C LEU A 331 28.32 -5.29 -4.26
N LYS A 332 27.54 -6.03 -5.05
CA LYS A 332 28.04 -7.19 -5.83
C LYS A 332 29.13 -6.80 -6.82
N THR A 333 28.99 -5.64 -7.46
CA THR A 333 30.00 -5.11 -8.38
C THR A 333 31.30 -4.80 -7.62
N MET A 334 31.22 -4.15 -6.46
CA MET A 334 32.40 -3.88 -5.61
C MET A 334 33.12 -5.16 -5.18
N MET A 335 32.37 -6.19 -4.75
CA MET A 335 32.93 -7.48 -4.35
C MET A 335 33.59 -8.26 -5.49
N SER A 336 33.20 -7.99 -6.75
CA SER A 336 33.68 -8.70 -7.94
C SER A 336 34.67 -7.91 -8.80
N MET A 337 35.04 -6.68 -8.39
CA MET A 337 36.01 -5.86 -9.14
C MET A 337 37.35 -6.58 -9.28
N LYS A 338 37.95 -6.57 -10.49
CA LYS A 338 39.24 -7.24 -10.75
C LYS A 338 40.46 -6.52 -10.16
N ASN A 339 40.30 -5.31 -9.64
CA ASN A 339 41.40 -4.42 -9.26
C ASN A 339 42.12 -4.77 -7.93
N ARG A 340 41.84 -5.95 -7.32
CA ARG A 340 42.46 -6.41 -6.05
C ARG A 340 42.50 -5.29 -5.01
N THR A 341 41.34 -4.74 -4.67
CA THR A 341 41.19 -3.63 -3.72
C THR A 341 40.57 -4.11 -2.42
N LEU A 342 40.83 -3.40 -1.32
CA LEU A 342 40.23 -3.71 -0.01
C LEU A 342 38.70 -3.60 -0.03
N SER A 343 38.14 -2.82 -0.97
CA SER A 343 36.70 -2.65 -1.19
C SER A 343 35.96 -3.94 -1.60
N GLN A 344 36.68 -5.01 -1.93
CA GLN A 344 36.07 -6.33 -2.15
C GLN A 344 35.58 -6.97 -0.84
N PHE A 345 36.10 -6.51 0.31
CA PHE A 345 35.56 -6.80 1.63
C PHE A 345 34.66 -5.65 2.07
N VAL A 346 33.36 -5.89 2.08
CA VAL A 346 32.33 -4.90 2.38
C VAL A 346 31.95 -5.03 3.85
N THR A 347 31.90 -3.91 4.57
CA THR A 347 31.40 -3.82 5.94
C THR A 347 30.29 -2.79 5.98
N ILE A 348 29.10 -3.18 6.42
CA ILE A 348 27.91 -2.32 6.51
C ILE A 348 27.53 -2.22 7.97
N ASN A 349 27.55 -1.03 8.54
CA ASN A 349 26.98 -0.79 9.86
C ASN A 349 25.48 -0.54 9.71
N ILE A 350 24.65 -1.51 10.08
CA ILE A 350 23.21 -1.41 9.86
C ILE A 350 22.58 -0.25 10.65
N ASP A 351 23.18 0.13 11.78
CA ASP A 351 22.65 1.18 12.64
C ASP A 351 23.05 2.60 12.15
N GLU A 352 24.10 2.74 11.34
CA GLU A 352 24.63 4.04 10.87
C GLU A 352 24.47 4.25 9.35
N ASP A 353 24.64 3.21 8.55
CA ASP A 353 24.61 3.26 7.09
C ASP A 353 23.18 3.15 6.57
N ARG A 354 22.42 4.25 6.71
CA ARG A 354 21.00 4.33 6.32
C ARG A 354 20.71 3.96 4.86
N GLU A 355 21.72 4.01 3.99
CA GLU A 355 21.63 3.61 2.58
C GLU A 355 21.47 2.09 2.38
N PHE A 356 21.84 1.29 3.38
CA PHE A 356 21.79 -0.18 3.30
C PHE A 356 20.79 -0.74 4.32
N SER A 357 19.56 -0.96 3.87
CA SER A 357 18.51 -1.60 4.63
C SER A 357 18.89 -3.02 5.06
N HIS A 358 18.25 -3.50 6.13
CA HIS A 358 18.33 -4.89 6.57
C HIS A 358 17.88 -5.89 5.47
N SER A 359 16.94 -5.53 4.60
CA SER A 359 16.52 -6.37 3.47
C SER A 359 17.64 -6.54 2.43
N ILE A 360 18.45 -5.51 2.17
CA ILE A 360 19.65 -5.63 1.33
C ILE A 360 20.62 -6.64 1.93
N VAL A 361 20.89 -6.52 3.23
CA VAL A 361 21.75 -7.43 4.00
C VAL A 361 21.24 -8.87 3.92
N ASP A 362 19.95 -9.10 4.16
CA ASP A 362 19.34 -10.43 4.13
C ASP A 362 19.37 -11.05 2.73
N ASN A 363 19.13 -10.24 1.69
CA ASN A 363 19.25 -10.69 0.30
C ASN A 363 20.69 -11.10 -0.05
N LEU A 364 21.68 -10.32 0.38
CA LEU A 364 23.10 -10.66 0.18
C LEU A 364 23.51 -11.90 0.99
N ARG A 365 22.96 -12.10 2.19
CA ARG A 365 23.22 -13.29 3.02
C ARG A 365 22.66 -14.57 2.40
N ARG A 366 21.53 -14.48 1.70
CA ARG A 366 20.92 -15.60 0.97
C ARG A 366 21.61 -15.90 -0.36
N ASP A 367 22.50 -15.03 -0.83
CA ASP A 367 23.19 -15.19 -2.09
C ASP A 367 24.28 -16.27 -2.00
N PRO A 368 24.24 -17.33 -2.82
CA PRO A 368 25.22 -18.42 -2.77
C PRO A 368 26.65 -18.01 -3.16
N ASP A 369 26.82 -16.89 -3.87
CA ASP A 369 28.12 -16.36 -4.31
C ASP A 369 28.80 -15.47 -3.26
N CYS A 370 28.11 -15.18 -2.15
CA CYS A 370 28.59 -14.34 -1.07
C CYS A 370 28.81 -15.17 0.21
N ILE A 371 29.77 -14.74 1.02
CA ILE A 371 29.96 -15.18 2.40
C ILE A 371 29.70 -13.99 3.31
N SER A 372 29.02 -14.21 4.44
CA SER A 372 28.62 -13.13 5.34
C SER A 372 28.74 -13.49 6.81
N CYS A 373 28.98 -12.50 7.67
CA CYS A 373 28.86 -12.67 9.12
C CYS A 373 28.52 -11.36 9.84
N ASP A 374 27.85 -11.52 10.98
CA ASP A 374 27.55 -10.43 11.91
C ASP A 374 28.76 -10.18 12.81
N TRP A 375 29.13 -8.91 12.95
CA TRP A 375 30.17 -8.42 13.85
C TRP A 375 29.57 -7.36 14.79
N TYR A 376 29.80 -7.51 16.09
CA TYR A 376 29.26 -6.64 17.12
C TYR A 376 30.34 -5.78 17.76
N GLU A 377 30.08 -4.48 17.83
CA GLU A 377 30.96 -3.49 18.43
C GLU A 377 30.17 -2.49 19.28
N LYS A 378 30.37 -2.49 20.60
CA LYS A 378 29.83 -1.52 21.57
C LYS A 378 28.49 -0.88 21.16
N GLY A 379 27.43 -1.68 21.11
CA GLY A 379 26.07 -1.22 20.81
C GLY A 379 25.74 -1.08 19.32
N LYS A 380 26.65 -1.44 18.42
CA LYS A 380 26.47 -1.42 16.96
C LYS A 380 26.56 -2.83 16.37
N LYS A 381 25.76 -3.07 15.33
CA LYS A 381 25.82 -4.28 14.50
C LYS A 381 26.38 -3.97 13.11
N THR A 382 27.50 -4.62 12.78
CA THR A 382 28.15 -4.53 11.46
C THR A 382 28.03 -5.85 10.71
N GLU A 383 27.57 -5.81 9.48
CA GLU A 383 27.50 -6.96 8.58
C GLU A 383 28.71 -6.94 7.66
N CYS A 384 29.43 -8.06 7.63
CA CYS A 384 30.63 -8.22 6.81
C CYS A 384 30.31 -9.13 5.63
N PHE A 385 30.66 -8.71 4.41
CA PHE A 385 30.44 -9.47 3.18
C PHE A 385 31.72 -9.59 2.35
N CYS A 386 31.86 -10.74 1.70
CA CYS A 386 32.89 -10.98 0.70
C CYS A 386 32.37 -11.94 -0.37
N SER A 387 32.92 -11.87 -1.59
CA SER A 387 32.67 -12.92 -2.59
C SER A 387 33.28 -14.25 -2.12
N ARG A 388 32.57 -15.35 -2.37
CA ARG A 388 33.01 -16.72 -2.09
C ARG A 388 34.16 -17.20 -2.99
N LYS A 389 34.45 -16.50 -4.10
CA LYS A 389 35.48 -16.90 -5.05
C LYS A 389 36.86 -17.02 -4.39
N GLU A 390 37.51 -18.15 -4.58
CA GLU A 390 38.80 -18.47 -3.97
C GLU A 390 39.87 -17.41 -4.26
N GLU A 391 39.95 -16.96 -5.52
CA GLU A 391 40.87 -15.92 -5.97
C GLU A 391 40.68 -14.60 -5.20
N THR A 392 39.42 -14.21 -4.97
CA THR A 392 39.09 -12.98 -4.24
C THR A 392 39.55 -13.09 -2.79
N ILE A 393 39.21 -14.19 -2.11
CA ILE A 393 39.59 -14.41 -0.71
C ILE A 393 41.11 -14.43 -0.56
N LEU A 394 41.83 -15.16 -1.40
CA LEU A 394 43.29 -15.20 -1.39
C LEU A 394 43.90 -13.82 -1.66
N SER A 395 43.33 -13.06 -2.61
CA SER A 395 43.81 -11.71 -2.90
C SER A 395 43.61 -10.76 -1.72
N LEU A 396 42.48 -10.86 -1.00
CA LEU A 396 42.22 -10.09 0.20
C LEU A 396 43.16 -10.45 1.34
N ILE A 397 43.44 -11.75 1.55
CA ILE A 397 44.41 -12.20 2.56
C ILE A 397 45.79 -11.60 2.29
N GLN A 398 46.27 -11.66 1.04
CA GLN A 398 47.56 -11.08 0.64
C GLN A 398 47.58 -9.57 0.86
N LEU A 399 46.56 -8.87 0.36
CA LEU A 399 46.43 -7.42 0.47
C LEU A 399 46.40 -6.96 1.93
N MET A 400 45.61 -7.62 2.78
CA MET A 400 45.52 -7.33 4.21
C MET A 400 46.82 -7.62 4.95
N THR A 401 47.55 -8.66 4.55
CA THR A 401 48.84 -9.03 5.18
C THR A 401 49.96 -8.07 4.78
N GLU A 402 50.04 -7.69 3.50
CA GLU A 402 51.16 -6.94 2.95
C GLU A 402 50.98 -5.43 3.03
N LYS A 403 49.77 -4.93 2.74
CA LYS A 403 49.50 -3.48 2.62
C LYS A 403 48.70 -2.91 3.78
N TYR A 404 47.83 -3.71 4.41
CA TYR A 404 46.90 -3.23 5.44
C TYR A 404 47.08 -3.88 6.81
N ALA A 405 48.27 -4.42 7.11
CA ALA A 405 48.57 -5.09 8.38
C ALA A 405 48.32 -4.22 9.63
N PHE A 406 48.31 -2.90 9.47
CA PHE A 406 48.01 -1.94 10.54
C PHE A 406 46.50 -1.85 10.87
N LYS A 407 45.60 -2.24 9.96
CA LYS A 407 44.14 -2.21 10.15
C LYS A 407 43.65 -3.47 10.87
N LYS A 408 44.10 -3.66 12.12
CA LYS A 408 43.85 -4.91 12.87
C LYS A 408 42.38 -5.25 13.03
N ASP A 409 41.51 -4.28 13.29
CA ASP A 409 40.09 -4.57 13.53
C ASP A 409 39.37 -5.03 12.26
N LEU A 410 39.66 -4.44 11.10
CA LEU A 410 39.17 -4.93 9.82
C LEU A 410 39.64 -6.37 9.54
N ILE A 411 40.90 -6.66 9.87
CA ILE A 411 41.47 -8.01 9.72
C ILE A 411 40.77 -8.99 10.68
N LYS A 412 40.47 -8.60 11.92
CA LYS A 412 39.70 -9.44 12.85
C LYS A 412 38.32 -9.76 12.30
N ASN A 413 37.61 -8.77 11.74
CA ASN A 413 36.30 -8.98 11.12
C ASN A 413 36.38 -10.01 9.99
N PHE A 414 37.39 -9.86 9.12
CA PHE A 414 37.59 -10.78 8.01
C PHE A 414 38.02 -12.19 8.46
N LEU A 415 38.90 -12.31 9.46
CA LEU A 415 39.28 -13.61 10.04
C LEU A 415 38.07 -14.31 10.69
N TYR A 416 37.23 -13.55 11.40
CA TYR A 416 36.00 -14.06 12.01
C TYR A 416 35.00 -14.55 10.95
N LEU A 417 34.83 -13.80 9.85
CA LEU A 417 34.03 -14.21 8.68
C LEU A 417 34.49 -15.57 8.14
N LEU A 418 35.78 -15.71 7.82
CA LEU A 418 36.32 -16.97 7.27
C LEU A 418 36.12 -18.14 8.23
N LYS A 419 36.24 -17.90 9.55
CA LYS A 419 36.05 -18.92 10.57
C LYS A 419 34.58 -19.35 10.70
N LYS A 420 33.63 -18.42 10.67
CA LYS A 420 32.19 -18.72 10.70
C LYS A 420 31.77 -19.52 9.47
N GLU A 421 32.29 -19.15 8.30
CA GLU A 421 31.99 -19.77 7.01
C GLU A 421 32.89 -20.96 6.67
N LYS A 422 33.62 -21.52 7.65
CA LYS A 422 34.59 -22.61 7.44
C LYS A 422 33.99 -23.82 6.73
N ASN A 423 32.73 -24.16 7.03
CA ASN A 423 32.03 -25.28 6.38
C ASN A 423 31.80 -25.01 4.89
N ASN A 424 31.42 -23.77 4.53
CA ASN A 424 31.18 -23.35 3.15
C ASN A 424 32.48 -23.16 2.35
N LEU A 425 33.59 -22.92 3.06
CA LEU A 425 34.95 -22.79 2.52
C LEU A 425 35.81 -24.04 2.69
N GLY A 426 35.22 -25.21 3.00
CA GLY A 426 35.95 -26.45 3.28
C GLY A 426 37.07 -26.80 2.27
N PRO A 427 36.83 -26.72 0.94
CA PRO A 427 37.86 -26.97 -0.07
C PRO A 427 39.06 -26.01 0.01
N LEU A 428 38.83 -24.72 0.27
CA LEU A 428 39.89 -23.71 0.47
C LEU A 428 40.76 -24.06 1.68
N TYR A 429 40.16 -24.49 2.78
CA TYR A 429 40.90 -24.90 3.98
C TYR A 429 41.73 -26.16 3.76
N ALA A 430 41.49 -26.97 2.72
CA ALA A 430 42.36 -28.08 2.35
C ALA A 430 43.58 -27.63 1.52
N ASN A 431 43.52 -26.45 0.89
CA ASN A 431 44.60 -25.93 0.06
C ASN A 431 45.80 -25.45 0.91
N PRO A 432 47.02 -25.98 0.70
CA PRO A 432 48.20 -25.62 1.50
C PRO A 432 48.61 -24.15 1.33
N VAL A 433 48.39 -23.56 0.14
CA VAL A 433 48.70 -22.15 -0.14
C VAL A 433 47.80 -21.24 0.69
N PHE A 434 46.51 -21.56 0.75
CA PHE A 434 45.54 -20.84 1.56
C PHE A 434 45.86 -20.96 3.06
N LYS A 435 46.14 -22.17 3.56
CA LYS A 435 46.52 -22.36 4.97
C LYS A 435 47.70 -21.50 5.37
N LEU A 436 48.77 -21.50 4.58
CA LEU A 436 49.96 -20.71 4.87
C LEU A 436 49.66 -19.19 4.85
N ALA A 437 48.90 -18.72 3.85
CA ALA A 437 48.51 -17.31 3.75
C ALA A 437 47.63 -16.89 4.94
N LEU A 438 46.70 -17.75 5.35
CA LEU A 438 45.84 -17.52 6.50
C LEU A 438 46.65 -17.44 7.81
N ILE A 439 47.62 -18.33 8.04
CA ILE A 439 48.49 -18.27 9.23
C ILE A 439 49.27 -16.96 9.29
N LYS A 440 49.81 -16.50 8.15
CA LYS A 440 50.52 -15.21 8.07
C LYS A 440 49.60 -14.03 8.41
N LEU A 441 48.35 -14.04 7.92
CA LEU A 441 47.37 -13.00 8.25
C LEU A 441 47.00 -13.02 9.74
N LYS A 442 46.72 -14.21 10.30
CA LYS A 442 46.44 -14.37 11.74
C LYS A 442 47.60 -13.86 12.59
N TYR A 443 48.83 -14.22 12.25
CA TYR A 443 50.02 -13.72 12.94
C TYR A 443 50.11 -12.20 12.84
N SER A 444 49.93 -11.62 11.66
CA SER A 444 49.94 -10.16 11.47
C SER A 444 48.95 -9.44 12.38
N CYS A 445 47.74 -10.01 12.53
CA CYS A 445 46.68 -9.51 13.40
C CYS A 445 47.00 -9.66 14.90
N TYR A 446 47.45 -10.85 15.33
CA TYR A 446 47.54 -11.24 16.74
C TYR A 446 48.95 -11.19 17.35
N LYS A 447 50.00 -10.84 16.59
CA LYS A 447 51.41 -10.90 17.03
C LYS A 447 51.70 -10.26 18.38
N GLU A 448 50.95 -9.25 18.79
CA GLU A 448 51.14 -8.56 20.07
C GLU A 448 50.68 -9.40 21.26
N ASN A 449 49.66 -10.23 21.07
CA ASN A 449 49.11 -11.12 22.10
C ASN A 449 49.85 -12.46 22.19
N LEU A 450 50.79 -12.71 21.27
CA LEU A 450 51.55 -13.96 21.22
C LEU A 450 52.83 -13.89 22.05
N SER A 451 53.25 -15.06 22.55
CA SER A 451 54.50 -15.24 23.28
C SER A 451 55.73 -14.88 22.42
N TRP A 452 56.84 -14.54 23.07
CA TRP A 452 58.11 -14.31 22.40
C TRP A 452 58.57 -15.53 21.57
N PHE A 453 58.29 -16.75 22.04
CA PHE A 453 58.59 -17.99 21.34
C PHE A 453 57.85 -18.09 20.00
N SER A 454 56.58 -17.70 19.95
CA SER A 454 55.80 -17.66 18.71
C SER A 454 56.37 -16.66 17.71
N LYS A 455 56.93 -15.54 18.18
CA LYS A 455 57.59 -14.55 17.31
C LYS A 455 58.88 -15.10 16.68
N VAL A 456 59.64 -15.90 17.43
CA VAL A 456 60.83 -16.62 16.92
C VAL A 456 60.43 -17.69 15.90
N LEU A 457 59.37 -18.45 16.16
CA LEU A 457 58.85 -19.45 15.22
C LEU A 457 58.42 -18.83 13.88
N ASN A 458 57.79 -17.65 13.91
CA ASN A 458 57.45 -16.92 12.69
C ASN A 458 58.69 -16.48 11.91
N PHE A 459 59.73 -16.01 12.60
CA PHE A 459 61.01 -15.63 11.97
C PHE A 459 61.69 -16.82 11.30
N LEU A 460 61.62 -18.01 11.91
CA LEU A 460 62.18 -19.25 11.38
C LEU A 460 61.30 -19.93 10.30
N GLY A 461 60.11 -19.39 10.02
CA GLY A 461 59.17 -19.97 9.05
C GLY A 461 58.50 -21.27 9.50
N ILE A 462 58.50 -21.58 10.81
CA ILE A 462 57.93 -22.80 11.38
C ILE A 462 56.46 -22.56 11.74
N TYR A 463 55.62 -22.42 10.71
CA TYR A 463 54.23 -21.98 10.86
C TYR A 463 53.32 -22.98 11.58
N GLY A 464 53.55 -24.30 11.41
CA GLY A 464 52.72 -25.34 12.01
C GLY A 464 52.70 -25.33 13.54
N MET A 465 53.79 -24.92 14.19
CA MET A 465 53.85 -24.83 15.66
C MET A 465 53.13 -23.60 16.23
N MET A 466 52.77 -22.62 15.39
CA MET A 466 52.04 -21.42 15.82
C MET A 466 50.53 -21.57 15.70
N GLU A 467 50.03 -22.58 14.98
CA GLU A 467 48.59 -22.73 14.71
C GLU A 467 47.76 -22.77 15.99
N SER A 468 48.15 -23.60 16.96
CA SER A 468 47.49 -23.70 18.27
C SER A 468 47.35 -22.36 19.00
N SER A 469 48.43 -21.56 19.02
CA SER A 469 48.43 -20.26 19.71
C SER A 469 47.55 -19.23 18.99
N LEU A 470 47.52 -19.29 17.66
CA LEU A 470 46.66 -18.43 16.84
C LEU A 470 45.19 -18.83 16.94
N GLU A 471 44.88 -20.13 16.97
CA GLU A 471 43.53 -20.64 17.19
C GLU A 471 42.98 -20.27 18.57
N HIS A 472 43.83 -20.25 19.59
CA HIS A 472 43.44 -19.77 20.91
C HIS A 472 43.03 -18.29 20.88
N GLN A 473 43.78 -17.43 20.18
CA GLN A 473 43.41 -16.01 20.01
C GLN A 473 42.10 -15.84 19.23
N GLU A 474 41.86 -16.66 18.20
CA GLU A 474 40.56 -16.67 17.50
C GLU A 474 39.41 -17.06 18.45
N SER A 475 39.61 -18.06 19.30
CA SER A 475 38.59 -18.48 20.27
C SER A 475 38.21 -17.37 21.25
N ILE A 476 39.18 -16.55 21.67
CA ILE A 476 38.91 -15.39 22.53
C ILE A 476 38.03 -14.39 21.78
N VAL A 477 38.37 -14.05 20.53
CA VAL A 477 37.57 -13.14 19.70
C VAL A 477 36.16 -13.67 19.49
N GLN A 478 35.99 -14.98 19.27
CA GLN A 478 34.66 -15.60 19.14
C GLN A 478 33.83 -15.45 20.42
N PHE A 479 34.44 -15.68 21.58
CA PHE A 479 33.76 -15.53 22.87
C PHE A 479 33.37 -14.08 23.14
N GLU A 480 34.26 -13.12 22.84
CA GLU A 480 33.94 -11.70 22.94
C GLU A 480 32.75 -11.30 22.04
N GLN A 481 32.70 -11.82 20.82
CA GLN A 481 31.61 -11.55 19.89
C GLN A 481 30.26 -12.09 20.39
N LEU A 482 30.24 -13.29 20.98
CA LEU A 482 29.01 -13.85 21.59
C LEU A 482 28.49 -12.98 22.74
N ASN A 483 29.38 -12.52 23.63
CA ASN A 483 28.97 -11.65 24.74
C ASN A 483 28.41 -10.31 24.24
N ARG A 484 29.00 -9.74 23.17
CA ARG A 484 28.53 -8.49 22.56
C ARG A 484 27.20 -8.67 21.83
N GLU A 485 26.99 -9.81 21.18
CA GLU A 485 25.72 -10.16 20.54
C GLU A 485 24.57 -10.18 21.56
N ILE A 486 24.79 -10.83 22.71
CA ILE A 486 23.79 -10.90 23.80
C ILE A 486 23.45 -9.50 24.30
N ALA A 487 24.47 -8.70 24.63
CA ALA A 487 24.27 -7.32 25.10
C ALA A 487 23.50 -6.46 24.09
N TYR A 488 23.85 -6.55 22.80
CA TYR A 488 23.15 -5.81 21.74
C TYR A 488 21.67 -6.18 21.65
N LYS A 489 21.34 -7.48 21.70
CA LYS A 489 19.95 -7.96 21.65
C LYS A 489 19.14 -7.49 22.86
N GLU A 490 19.73 -7.51 24.05
CA GLU A 490 19.08 -7.01 25.27
C GLU A 490 18.80 -5.50 25.22
N ASP A 491 19.77 -4.70 24.77
CA ASP A 491 19.62 -3.25 24.68
C ASP A 491 18.60 -2.85 23.61
N ARG A 492 18.60 -3.52 22.44
CA ARG A 492 17.58 -3.30 21.39
C ARG A 492 16.19 -3.63 21.89
N LYS A 493 16.02 -4.73 22.63
CA LYS A 493 14.73 -5.10 23.24
C LYS A 493 14.23 -4.02 24.20
N LYS A 494 15.09 -3.50 25.08
CA LYS A 494 14.73 -2.41 26.02
C LYS A 494 14.29 -1.14 25.27
N GLN A 495 14.96 -0.78 24.18
CA GLN A 495 14.59 0.39 23.38
C GLN A 495 13.21 0.23 22.73
N LEU A 496 12.92 -0.93 22.14
CA LEU A 496 11.62 -1.23 21.53
C LEU A 496 10.50 -1.27 22.58
N GLU A 497 10.76 -1.84 23.76
CA GLU A 497 9.81 -1.82 24.88
C GLU A 497 9.54 -0.40 25.37
N LYS A 498 10.55 0.48 25.39
CA LYS A 498 10.36 1.90 25.76
C LYS A 498 9.43 2.63 24.78
N ILE A 499 9.63 2.45 23.47
CA ILE A 499 8.78 3.06 22.43
C ILE A 499 7.35 2.54 22.55
N ARG A 500 7.18 1.24 22.74
CA ARG A 500 5.86 0.64 23.00
C ARG A 500 5.20 1.23 24.24
N ALA A 501 5.96 1.39 25.32
CA ALA A 501 5.46 1.97 26.57
C ALA A 501 5.13 3.46 26.45
N GLU A 502 5.81 4.22 25.58
CA GLU A 502 5.45 5.61 25.26
C GLU A 502 4.15 5.66 24.45
N TRP A 503 4.02 4.83 23.41
CA TRP A 503 2.79 4.69 22.62
C TRP A 503 1.56 4.27 23.47
N LEU A 504 1.79 3.43 24.48
CA LEU A 504 0.75 3.03 25.43
C LEU A 504 0.50 4.07 26.53
N ARG A 505 1.48 4.92 26.90
CA ARG A 505 1.33 5.92 27.99
C ARG A 505 0.48 7.13 27.62
N GLU A 506 0.30 7.43 26.34
CA GLU A 506 -0.73 8.39 25.88
C GLU A 506 -2.16 7.99 26.33
N ILE A 507 -2.35 6.76 26.83
CA ILE A 507 -3.62 6.27 27.39
C ILE A 507 -3.79 6.63 28.87
N GLU A 508 -2.72 6.52 29.68
CA GLU A 508 -2.82 6.57 31.16
C GLU A 508 -2.65 7.98 31.75
N ALA A 509 -1.88 8.86 31.11
CA ALA A 509 -1.63 10.21 31.63
C ALA A 509 -2.88 11.10 31.68
N ASP A 510 -3.91 10.79 30.88
CA ASP A 510 -5.16 11.57 30.80
C ASP A 510 -6.40 10.83 31.33
N SER A 511 -6.30 9.55 31.70
CA SER A 511 -7.41 8.88 32.41
C SER A 511 -7.49 9.32 33.88
N ASN A 512 -6.35 9.74 34.45
CA ASN A 512 -6.28 10.18 35.85
C ASN A 512 -6.59 11.67 36.05
N SER A 513 -6.61 12.48 34.98
CA SER A 513 -6.95 13.91 35.06
C SER A 513 -8.46 14.18 35.05
N VAL A 514 -9.30 13.16 34.80
CA VAL A 514 -10.78 13.29 34.79
C VAL A 514 -11.42 12.86 36.12
N THR A 515 -10.65 12.31 37.07
CA THR A 515 -11.18 11.79 38.35
C THR A 515 -10.88 12.63 39.60
N GLU A 516 -10.30 13.81 39.49
CA GLU A 516 -10.15 14.73 40.63
C GLU A 516 -10.83 16.08 40.36
N GLU A 517 -12.14 16.13 40.59
CA GLU A 517 -12.83 17.30 41.17
C GLU A 517 -14.30 16.93 41.47
N THR A 518 -14.55 16.32 42.62
CA THR A 518 -15.85 16.49 43.30
C THR A 518 -15.70 17.61 44.32
N PRO A 519 -16.38 18.76 44.17
CA PRO A 519 -16.37 19.81 45.17
C PRO A 519 -17.12 19.34 46.42
N ASP A 520 -16.42 19.35 47.55
CA ASP A 520 -16.90 19.01 48.88
C ASP A 520 -17.91 20.08 49.36
N PHE A 521 -19.18 19.99 48.94
CA PHE A 521 -20.26 20.80 49.51
C PHE A 521 -20.67 20.23 50.87
N LYS A 522 -19.91 20.57 51.92
CA LYS A 522 -20.37 20.44 53.30
C LYS A 522 -21.47 21.46 53.57
N ASN A 523 -22.71 20.97 53.58
CA ASN A 523 -23.83 21.55 54.29
C ASN A 523 -23.44 21.85 55.75
N LYS A 524 -23.31 23.14 56.08
CA LYS A 524 -23.46 23.64 57.45
C LYS A 524 -24.69 24.55 57.48
N GLY A 525 -25.78 24.01 57.99
CA GLY A 525 -26.96 24.75 58.43
C GLY A 525 -27.39 24.29 59.81
N SER A 526 -27.55 25.27 60.70
CA SER A 526 -28.28 25.28 61.98
C SER A 526 -27.77 24.43 63.16
N ARG A 527 -27.04 25.09 64.06
CA ARG A 527 -27.62 25.54 65.34
C ARG A 527 -27.21 26.96 65.64
#